data_AF-A0A812W822-F1
#
_entry.id   AF-A0A812W822-F1
#
_cell.length_a   1.000
_cell.length_b   1.000
_cell.length_c   1.000
_cell.angle_alpha   90.00
_cell.angle_beta   90.00
_cell.angle_gamma   90.00
#
_symmetry.space_group_name_H-M   'P 1'
#
loop_
_entity.id
_entity.type
_entity.pdbx_description
1 polymer ?
#
loop_
_entity_poly.entity_id
_entity_poly.type
_entity_poly.pdbx_seq_one_letter_code
_entity_poly.pdbx_strand_id
1 'polypeptide(L)'
;MGQVTSRCMERLPKICQRKDTGNIADTQAFQCRSAASEGEITVERGKTSSTNSAVLARDDDDITETTPFPIDRIKAPAGQRSDGSCGATSSTPRHLRGLAQPLQRIEVTSGRFVYNLDLHGELAIGQNLRSYFQTCSEHRKLQVTTSCFAAWRKNKKVNGFAKIIPVAKEGSWSELKELDDIRPFRVFFFDDNLEFGGKETSPGICNLRDLATGHFVEFAEGQNDFVQERFARHTIVQHSKLWRAVLVKANILDAMEDKEYFASLIAKFAEPSDTLVVFMDVNATIACNDTVQGKDLAVTLLGTMFELMELRPKPPGFSLKWAGLNEIHVEKVKTLKALIKDMTADDHEAYTKFWREGNCWSFLSHVLQHGEVRWVTGTEPMTLEAVKDLFSSYMRTVPSAVDKDGITNSWFHVYANMLKDRHATILNSFGVDTRKVTMATVSDEMDVLHIAINHDMWDERDVKKYSDQFQ
;
A
#
# COMPACT_ATOMS: atom_id res chain seq x y z
N MET A 1 3.65 -17.13 24.73
CA MET A 1 3.15 -16.05 23.86
C MET A 1 4.09 -15.94 22.67
N GLY A 2 3.71 -16.52 21.53
CA GLY A 2 4.56 -16.52 20.32
C GLY A 2 4.36 -15.23 19.55
N GLN A 3 5.44 -14.47 19.31
CA GLN A 3 5.41 -13.30 18.42
C GLN A 3 5.30 -13.77 16.96
N VAL A 4 4.15 -13.54 16.33
CA VAL A 4 3.97 -13.67 14.89
C VAL A 4 4.41 -12.36 14.25
N THR A 5 5.44 -12.40 13.41
CA THR A 5 5.99 -11.23 12.72
C THR A 5 5.23 -10.95 11.41
N SER A 6 4.62 -9.77 11.30
CA SER A 6 4.04 -9.27 10.05
C SER A 6 5.15 -8.69 9.15
N ARG A 7 5.40 -9.33 8.01
CA ARG A 7 6.32 -8.85 6.97
C ARG A 7 5.53 -8.24 5.82
N CYS A 8 5.75 -6.94 5.58
CA CYS A 8 5.37 -6.26 4.34
C CYS A 8 6.04 -6.92 3.12
N MET A 9 5.29 -6.97 2.04
CA MET A 9 5.55 -7.77 0.85
C MET A 9 6.47 -7.07 -0.14
N GLU A 10 7.78 -7.32 -0.02
CA GLU A 10 8.71 -7.33 -1.15
C GLU A 10 9.68 -8.50 -1.00
N ARG A 11 9.44 -9.56 -1.78
CA ARG A 11 10.49 -10.52 -2.13
C ARG A 11 10.43 -10.69 -3.64
N LEU A 12 11.49 -10.25 -4.33
CA LEU A 12 11.76 -10.64 -5.70
C LEU A 12 11.85 -12.18 -5.76
N PRO A 13 11.18 -12.86 -6.70
CA PRO A 13 11.37 -14.29 -6.86
C PRO A 13 12.78 -14.55 -7.39
N LYS A 14 13.54 -15.38 -6.68
CA LYS A 14 14.72 -16.06 -7.25
C LYS A 14 14.21 -16.93 -8.39
N ILE A 15 14.56 -16.60 -9.63
CA ILE A 15 14.41 -17.50 -10.77
C ILE A 15 15.45 -18.61 -10.58
N CYS A 16 15.06 -19.71 -9.94
CA CYS A 16 15.84 -20.94 -10.01
C CYS A 16 15.57 -21.58 -11.38
N GLN A 17 16.43 -21.31 -12.36
CA GLN A 17 16.53 -22.17 -13.53
C GLN A 17 17.07 -23.53 -13.07
N ARG A 18 16.20 -24.53 -13.05
CA ARG A 18 16.58 -25.93 -12.86
C ARG A 18 17.22 -26.39 -14.16
N LYS A 19 18.55 -26.50 -14.19
CA LYS A 19 19.26 -27.29 -15.21
C LYS A 19 19.07 -28.75 -14.84
N ASP A 20 18.35 -29.48 -15.68
CA ASP A 20 18.31 -30.94 -15.65
C ASP A 20 19.68 -31.47 -16.06
N THR A 21 20.37 -32.11 -15.12
CA THR A 21 21.43 -33.08 -15.42
C THR A 21 21.11 -34.34 -14.64
N GLY A 22 20.85 -35.41 -15.37
CA GLY A 22 20.42 -36.69 -14.82
C GLY A 22 21.52 -37.47 -14.10
N ASN A 23 21.01 -38.45 -13.36
CA ASN A 23 21.59 -39.71 -12.90
C ASN A 23 22.45 -39.79 -11.61
N ILE A 24 21.79 -40.44 -10.62
CA ILE A 24 22.17 -41.65 -9.86
C ILE A 24 23.12 -41.51 -8.65
N ALA A 25 22.55 -41.95 -7.49
CA ALA A 25 23.13 -42.53 -6.26
C ALA A 25 24.24 -41.71 -5.55
N ASP A 26 24.19 -41.39 -4.26
CA ASP A 26 24.13 -42.31 -3.14
C ASP A 26 23.89 -41.55 -1.82
N THR A 27 23.24 -42.23 -0.89
CA THR A 27 23.08 -41.89 0.52
C THR A 27 24.39 -42.09 1.28
N GLN A 28 24.90 -41.07 1.97
CA GLN A 28 25.48 -41.23 3.31
C GLN A 28 25.74 -39.90 4.04
N ALA A 29 25.67 -40.02 5.36
CA ALA A 29 25.59 -38.98 6.37
C ALA A 29 26.83 -38.06 6.46
N PHE A 30 26.64 -36.82 6.92
CA PHE A 30 27.72 -36.00 7.43
C PHE A 30 27.45 -35.51 8.86
N GLN A 31 28.32 -35.97 9.76
CA GLN A 31 28.53 -35.48 11.11
C GLN A 31 29.18 -34.09 11.08
N CYS A 32 28.79 -33.24 12.03
CA CYS A 32 29.49 -32.04 12.40
C CYS A 32 30.87 -32.37 13.00
N ARG A 33 31.93 -31.75 12.49
CA ARG A 33 33.12 -31.38 13.30
C ARG A 33 33.70 -30.04 12.83
N SER A 34 33.84 -29.16 13.81
CA SER A 34 34.65 -27.94 13.81
C SER A 34 36.14 -28.26 13.91
N ALA A 35 36.99 -27.54 13.19
CA ALA A 35 38.31 -27.11 13.66
C ALA A 35 38.87 -26.03 12.74
N ALA A 36 39.36 -24.96 13.36
CA ALA A 36 40.15 -23.91 12.77
C ALA A 36 41.59 -24.37 12.53
N SER A 37 42.24 -23.86 11.49
CA SER A 37 43.67 -23.52 11.50
C SER A 37 44.05 -22.69 10.28
N GLU A 38 45.07 -21.88 10.49
CA GLU A 38 45.66 -20.82 9.67
C GLU A 38 46.52 -21.32 8.50
N GLY A 39 46.92 -20.37 7.63
CA GLY A 39 47.94 -20.51 6.58
C GLY A 39 47.35 -20.94 5.23
N GLU A 40 47.75 -20.45 4.07
CA GLU A 40 48.95 -19.74 3.65
C GLU A 40 48.69 -19.18 2.24
N ILE A 41 49.36 -18.09 1.90
CA ILE A 41 49.28 -17.38 0.63
C ILE A 41 50.00 -18.18 -0.46
N THR A 42 49.36 -18.42 -1.61
CA THR A 42 50.07 -18.61 -2.88
C THR A 42 49.41 -17.82 -4.01
N VAL A 43 50.25 -17.00 -4.64
CA VAL A 43 49.97 -16.19 -5.82
C VAL A 43 50.32 -17.03 -7.04
N GLU A 44 49.40 -17.16 -8.01
CA GLU A 44 49.80 -17.45 -9.38
C GLU A 44 49.24 -16.40 -10.36
N ARG A 45 50.17 -15.89 -11.15
CA ARG A 45 50.05 -14.93 -12.24
C ARG A 45 50.14 -15.72 -13.54
N GLY A 46 49.25 -15.48 -14.50
CA GLY A 46 49.47 -15.91 -15.88
C GLY A 46 48.29 -15.70 -16.83
N LYS A 47 48.29 -14.56 -17.54
CA LYS A 47 48.38 -14.40 -19.02
C LYS A 47 47.09 -14.72 -19.81
N THR A 48 46.33 -13.69 -20.23
CA THR A 48 46.38 -12.91 -21.50
C THR A 48 45.81 -13.60 -22.75
N SER A 49 44.71 -13.06 -23.31
CA SER A 49 44.55 -12.56 -24.70
C SER A 49 43.06 -12.20 -24.93
N SER A 50 42.68 -10.93 -25.01
CA SER A 50 42.39 -10.15 -26.24
C SER A 50 41.44 -10.82 -27.25
N THR A 51 40.25 -10.24 -27.49
CA THR A 51 39.91 -9.43 -28.70
C THR A 51 38.42 -9.06 -28.75
N ASN A 52 38.15 -7.78 -29.07
CA ASN A 52 37.12 -7.22 -29.95
C ASN A 52 35.68 -7.79 -29.94
N SER A 53 34.69 -6.95 -29.63
CA SER A 53 34.01 -6.11 -30.65
C SER A 53 32.71 -5.52 -30.07
N ALA A 54 32.55 -4.23 -30.32
CA ALA A 54 31.30 -3.51 -30.17
C ALA A 54 30.24 -4.05 -31.13
N VAL A 55 29.00 -4.24 -30.64
CA VAL A 55 27.80 -4.29 -31.48
C VAL A 55 26.69 -3.53 -30.78
N LEU A 56 26.16 -2.57 -31.53
CA LEU A 56 25.00 -1.72 -31.25
C LEU A 56 23.70 -2.53 -31.36
N ALA A 57 22.74 -2.27 -30.48
CA ALA A 57 21.30 -2.47 -30.69
C ALA A 57 20.62 -1.45 -29.76
N ARG A 58 20.19 -0.26 -30.21
CA ARG A 58 19.05 0.08 -31.09
C ARG A 58 17.75 -0.62 -30.70
N ASP A 59 16.89 0.21 -30.12
CA ASP A 59 15.45 0.12 -30.03
C ASP A 59 14.83 -0.26 -31.37
N ASP A 60 13.86 -1.17 -31.30
CA ASP A 60 12.54 -1.10 -31.92
C ASP A 60 11.87 -2.44 -31.54
N ASP A 61 10.70 -2.40 -30.92
CA ASP A 61 9.65 -3.31 -31.37
C ASP A 61 8.26 -2.84 -30.96
N ASP A 62 7.49 -2.79 -32.04
CA ASP A 62 6.19 -2.22 -32.25
C ASP A 62 5.09 -3.17 -31.75
N ILE A 63 3.95 -2.56 -31.51
CA ILE A 63 2.69 -3.13 -31.10
C ILE A 63 2.16 -3.98 -32.26
N THR A 64 1.93 -5.27 -32.03
CA THR A 64 0.98 -6.02 -32.87
C THR A 64 0.02 -6.88 -32.06
N GLU A 65 -1.23 -6.75 -32.46
CA GLU A 65 -2.46 -7.47 -32.15
C GLU A 65 -2.28 -8.90 -31.61
N THR A 66 -3.01 -9.20 -30.54
CA THR A 66 -3.42 -10.58 -30.24
C THR A 66 -4.94 -10.68 -30.32
N THR A 67 -5.38 -11.50 -31.27
CA THR A 67 -6.75 -11.98 -31.49
C THR A 67 -7.19 -12.93 -30.36
N PRO A 68 -8.50 -13.12 -30.15
CA PRO A 68 -9.03 -13.77 -28.96
C PRO A 68 -8.95 -15.30 -29.06
N PHE A 69 -8.56 -15.95 -27.96
CA PHE A 69 -8.63 -17.41 -27.83
C PHE A 69 -10.06 -17.88 -27.48
N PRO A 70 -10.47 -19.06 -27.99
CA PRO A 70 -11.83 -19.56 -27.88
C PRO A 70 -12.15 -20.12 -26.50
N ILE A 71 -13.39 -19.89 -26.09
CA ILE A 71 -14.05 -20.39 -24.88
C ILE A 71 -14.27 -21.90 -25.02
N ASP A 72 -13.58 -22.70 -24.21
CA ASP A 72 -13.93 -24.10 -23.99
C ASP A 72 -14.77 -24.27 -22.72
N ARG A 73 -15.90 -24.95 -22.93
CA ARG A 73 -16.95 -25.27 -21.95
C ARG A 73 -16.40 -26.02 -20.74
N ILE A 74 -16.43 -25.38 -19.57
CA ILE A 74 -16.36 -26.09 -18.28
C ILE A 74 -17.78 -26.58 -17.95
N LYS A 75 -17.94 -27.92 -17.93
CA LYS A 75 -19.14 -28.60 -17.42
C LYS A 75 -19.25 -28.38 -15.91
N ALA A 76 -20.37 -27.80 -15.47
CA ALA A 76 -20.77 -27.76 -14.06
C ALA A 76 -21.07 -29.18 -13.53
N PRO A 77 -20.68 -29.55 -12.30
CA PRO A 77 -21.22 -30.73 -11.64
C PRO A 77 -22.62 -30.42 -11.07
N ALA A 78 -23.52 -31.38 -11.29
CA ALA A 78 -24.89 -31.37 -10.80
C ALA A 78 -24.94 -31.36 -9.26
N GLY A 79 -25.81 -30.49 -8.72
CA GLY A 79 -26.03 -30.35 -7.28
C GLY A 79 -26.62 -31.59 -6.63
N GLN A 80 -26.04 -31.98 -5.49
CA GLN A 80 -26.70 -32.80 -4.49
C GLN A 80 -27.38 -31.88 -3.48
N ARG A 81 -28.70 -31.99 -3.39
CA ARG A 81 -29.50 -31.47 -2.28
C ARG A 81 -29.13 -32.23 -1.02
N SER A 82 -28.80 -31.51 0.05
CA SER A 82 -28.86 -32.03 1.41
C SER A 82 -29.86 -31.19 2.19
N ASP A 83 -30.94 -31.83 2.61
CA ASP A 83 -31.86 -31.34 3.63
C ASP A 83 -31.19 -31.53 5.00
N GLY A 84 -31.24 -30.51 5.85
CA GLY A 84 -30.57 -30.55 7.15
C GLY A 84 -30.78 -29.30 8.00
N SER A 85 -32.04 -29.07 8.39
CA SER A 85 -32.47 -28.05 9.35
C SER A 85 -31.70 -28.10 10.68
N CYS A 86 -31.11 -26.96 11.07
CA CYS A 86 -30.98 -26.52 12.47
C CYS A 86 -31.12 -24.99 12.51
N GLY A 87 -32.29 -24.53 12.93
CA GLY A 87 -32.62 -23.12 13.05
C GLY A 87 -31.91 -22.48 14.24
N ALA A 88 -30.86 -21.70 13.96
CA ALA A 88 -30.48 -20.57 14.77
C ALA A 88 -30.98 -19.31 14.05
N THR A 89 -32.01 -18.66 14.59
CA THR A 89 -32.46 -17.35 14.12
C THR A 89 -31.40 -16.31 14.48
N SER A 90 -30.35 -16.26 13.67
CA SER A 90 -29.40 -15.15 13.65
C SER A 90 -30.14 -13.92 13.15
N SER A 91 -30.52 -13.01 14.05
CA SER A 91 -31.05 -11.71 13.69
C SER A 91 -30.01 -10.95 12.88
N THR A 92 -30.22 -10.82 11.56
CA THR A 92 -29.42 -9.95 10.71
C THR A 92 -29.47 -8.53 11.28
N PRO A 93 -28.31 -7.90 11.56
CA PRO A 93 -28.25 -6.52 12.06
C PRO A 93 -29.12 -5.58 11.21
N ARG A 94 -29.82 -4.63 11.85
CA ARG A 94 -30.76 -3.72 11.15
C ARG A 94 -30.13 -2.97 9.98
N HIS A 95 -28.83 -2.65 10.06
CA HIS A 95 -28.05 -1.95 9.02
C HIS A 95 -27.72 -2.81 7.79
N LEU A 96 -28.03 -4.13 7.80
CA LEU A 96 -27.78 -5.02 6.66
C LEU A 96 -29.07 -5.43 5.93
N ARG A 97 -30.22 -4.83 6.28
CA ARG A 97 -31.52 -5.17 5.67
C ARG A 97 -31.74 -4.58 4.27
N GLY A 98 -30.93 -3.59 3.86
CA GLY A 98 -31.03 -2.94 2.54
C GLY A 98 -30.28 -3.63 1.41
N LEU A 99 -29.52 -4.69 1.71
CA LEU A 99 -28.67 -5.36 0.72
C LEU A 99 -29.49 -6.24 -0.23
N ALA A 100 -29.40 -5.95 -1.53
CA ALA A 100 -30.17 -6.65 -2.58
C ALA A 100 -29.81 -8.15 -2.72
N GLN A 101 -28.70 -8.60 -2.13
CA GLN A 101 -28.41 -10.00 -1.83
C GLN A 101 -27.78 -10.11 -0.44
N PRO A 102 -28.10 -11.14 0.36
CA PRO A 102 -27.44 -11.35 1.65
C PRO A 102 -25.94 -11.56 1.41
N LEU A 103 -25.12 -10.60 1.87
CA LEU A 103 -23.67 -10.72 1.85
C LEU A 103 -23.27 -12.06 2.46
N GLN A 104 -22.42 -12.81 1.76
CA GLN A 104 -21.94 -14.10 2.23
C GLN A 104 -21.17 -13.89 3.54
N ARG A 105 -21.61 -14.56 4.59
CA ARG A 105 -20.97 -14.48 5.91
C ARG A 105 -19.89 -15.54 6.05
N ILE A 106 -18.73 -15.12 6.48
CA ILE A 106 -17.59 -15.97 6.83
C ILE A 106 -17.43 -15.90 8.34
N GLU A 107 -17.54 -17.04 9.03
CA GLU A 107 -17.20 -17.12 10.45
C GLU A 107 -15.68 -17.28 10.58
N VAL A 108 -15.02 -16.28 11.17
CA VAL A 108 -13.55 -16.25 11.33
C VAL A 108 -13.09 -16.75 12.70
N THR A 109 -13.94 -16.59 13.71
CA THR A 109 -13.81 -17.19 15.04
C THR A 109 -15.21 -17.32 15.64
N SER A 110 -15.37 -18.08 16.73
CA SER A 110 -16.70 -18.40 17.29
C SER A 110 -17.52 -17.14 17.56
N GLY A 111 -18.61 -16.99 16.80
CA GLY A 111 -19.54 -15.85 16.93
C GLY A 111 -19.09 -14.55 16.24
N ARG A 112 -17.96 -14.55 15.52
CA ARG A 112 -17.46 -13.39 14.77
C ARG A 112 -17.55 -13.63 13.27
N PHE A 113 -18.16 -12.66 12.59
CA PHE A 113 -18.45 -12.76 11.16
C PHE A 113 -17.79 -11.64 10.37
N VAL A 114 -17.30 -12.00 9.20
CA VAL A 114 -16.85 -11.09 8.15
C VAL A 114 -17.77 -11.26 6.96
N TYR A 115 -18.05 -10.16 6.26
CA TYR A 115 -18.89 -10.17 5.07
C TYR A 115 -18.03 -10.20 3.82
N ASN A 116 -18.20 -11.24 3.00
CA ASN A 116 -17.55 -11.33 1.69
C ASN A 116 -18.38 -10.59 0.66
N LEU A 117 -17.72 -9.79 -0.16
CA LEU A 117 -18.32 -9.08 -1.28
C LEU A 117 -17.49 -9.25 -2.54
N ASP A 118 -18.13 -9.70 -3.61
CA ASP A 118 -17.51 -9.78 -4.93
C ASP A 118 -17.62 -8.42 -5.64
N LEU A 119 -16.48 -7.76 -5.82
CA LEU A 119 -16.38 -6.52 -6.59
C LEU A 119 -15.46 -6.64 -7.82
N HIS A 120 -14.98 -7.85 -8.12
CA HIS A 120 -14.18 -8.12 -9.32
C HIS A 120 -14.91 -8.98 -10.36
N GLY A 121 -16.08 -9.55 -10.02
CA GLY A 121 -16.95 -10.26 -10.94
C GLY A 121 -17.72 -9.32 -11.88
N GLU A 122 -17.54 -9.50 -13.19
CA GLU A 122 -18.09 -8.61 -14.23
C GLU A 122 -19.62 -8.50 -14.22
N LEU A 123 -20.33 -9.59 -13.91
CA LEU A 123 -21.79 -9.65 -14.03
C LEU A 123 -22.55 -8.89 -12.92
N ALA A 124 -21.91 -8.64 -11.77
CA ALA A 124 -22.57 -8.09 -10.59
C ALA A 124 -21.93 -6.81 -10.05
N ILE A 125 -20.84 -6.32 -10.67
CA ILE A 125 -20.04 -5.22 -10.12
C ILE A 125 -20.88 -3.98 -9.81
N GLY A 126 -21.79 -3.55 -10.69
CA GLY A 126 -22.60 -2.35 -10.46
C GLY A 126 -23.55 -2.46 -9.26
N GLN A 127 -24.24 -3.60 -9.11
CA GLN A 127 -25.14 -3.83 -7.98
C GLN A 127 -24.37 -4.01 -6.67
N ASN A 128 -23.27 -4.76 -6.71
CA ASN A 128 -22.43 -5.00 -5.55
C ASN A 128 -21.70 -3.73 -5.10
N LEU A 129 -21.30 -2.86 -6.04
CA LEU A 129 -20.69 -1.56 -5.74
C LEU A 129 -21.69 -0.61 -5.06
N ARG A 130 -22.95 -0.56 -5.54
CA ARG A 130 -24.01 0.20 -4.86
C ARG A 130 -24.28 -0.33 -3.46
N SER A 131 -24.40 -1.66 -3.34
CA SER A 131 -24.58 -2.34 -2.06
C SER A 131 -23.43 -2.08 -1.08
N TYR A 132 -22.19 -2.08 -1.58
CA TYR A 132 -20.99 -1.74 -0.83
C TYR A 132 -21.06 -0.31 -0.30
N PHE A 133 -21.34 0.64 -1.18
CA PHE A 133 -21.40 2.04 -0.80
C PHE A 133 -22.52 2.34 0.17
N GLN A 134 -23.71 1.78 -0.04
CA GLN A 134 -24.84 1.91 0.88
C GLN A 134 -24.48 1.36 2.26
N THR A 135 -23.88 0.18 2.33
CA THR A 135 -23.41 -0.40 3.59
C THR A 135 -22.40 0.52 4.28
N CYS A 136 -21.45 1.05 3.51
CA CYS A 136 -20.46 1.97 4.02
C CYS A 136 -21.08 3.26 4.54
N SER A 137 -22.00 3.87 3.79
CA SER A 137 -22.58 5.18 4.13
C SER A 137 -23.58 5.12 5.28
N GLU A 138 -24.32 4.02 5.42
CA GLU A 138 -25.28 3.80 6.51
C GLU A 138 -24.58 3.45 7.84
N HIS A 139 -23.45 2.72 7.79
CA HIS A 139 -22.71 2.34 8.99
C HIS A 139 -21.75 3.44 9.44
N ARG A 140 -22.24 4.38 10.26
CA ARG A 140 -21.44 5.53 10.73
C ARG A 140 -20.32 5.20 11.73
N LYS A 141 -20.28 3.96 12.26
CA LYS A 141 -19.17 3.53 13.12
C LYS A 141 -17.93 3.22 12.26
N LEU A 142 -16.81 2.91 12.92
CA LEU A 142 -15.61 2.44 12.23
C LEU A 142 -15.92 1.14 11.47
N GLN A 143 -15.38 1.05 10.27
CA GLN A 143 -15.46 -0.13 9.40
C GLN A 143 -14.06 -0.54 8.95
N VAL A 144 -13.94 -1.79 8.51
CA VAL A 144 -12.72 -2.34 7.94
C VAL A 144 -13.07 -3.02 6.63
N THR A 145 -12.48 -2.54 5.53
CA THR A 145 -12.50 -3.23 4.25
C THR A 145 -11.12 -3.79 3.96
N THR A 146 -11.04 -5.10 3.72
CA THR A 146 -9.81 -5.76 3.29
C THR A 146 -9.92 -6.16 1.83
N SER A 147 -9.08 -5.55 0.99
CA SER A 147 -9.04 -5.78 -0.45
C SER A 147 -8.21 -7.02 -0.81
N CYS A 148 -8.49 -7.66 -1.95
CA CYS A 148 -7.80 -8.86 -2.40
C CYS A 148 -6.40 -8.54 -2.97
N PHE A 149 -5.35 -8.68 -2.14
CA PHE A 149 -3.98 -8.43 -2.58
C PHE A 149 -3.53 -9.40 -3.69
N ALA A 150 -3.97 -10.66 -3.62
CA ALA A 150 -3.64 -11.67 -4.63
C ALA A 150 -4.13 -11.26 -6.03
N ALA A 151 -5.35 -10.72 -6.13
CA ALA A 151 -5.91 -10.21 -7.39
C ALA A 151 -5.12 -9.01 -7.91
N TRP A 152 -4.82 -8.02 -7.05
CA TRP A 152 -4.03 -6.85 -7.43
C TRP A 152 -2.63 -7.24 -7.92
N ARG A 153 -1.94 -8.13 -7.19
CA ARG A 153 -0.61 -8.65 -7.56
C ARG A 153 -0.64 -9.41 -8.89
N LYS A 154 -1.62 -10.30 -9.09
CA LYS A 154 -1.76 -11.10 -10.32
C LYS A 154 -1.92 -10.21 -11.56
N ASN A 155 -2.57 -9.06 -11.39
CA ASN A 155 -2.79 -8.08 -12.44
C ASN A 155 -1.74 -6.96 -12.46
N LYS A 156 -0.49 -7.28 -12.07
CA LYS A 156 0.66 -6.36 -12.15
C LYS A 156 0.47 -5.06 -11.38
N LYS A 157 -0.32 -5.07 -10.30
CA LYS A 157 -0.52 -3.93 -9.39
C LYS A 157 -1.08 -2.67 -10.08
N VAL A 158 -2.01 -2.86 -11.01
CA VAL A 158 -2.69 -1.74 -11.69
C VAL A 158 -3.94 -1.28 -10.94
N ASN A 159 -4.32 -0.01 -11.13
CA ASN A 159 -5.47 0.62 -10.49
C ASN A 159 -6.79 -0.17 -10.68
N GLY A 160 -7.03 -0.75 -11.85
CA GLY A 160 -8.26 -1.49 -12.16
C GLY A 160 -8.53 -2.72 -11.28
N PHE A 161 -7.50 -3.22 -10.58
CA PHE A 161 -7.60 -4.33 -9.62
C PHE A 161 -7.20 -3.91 -8.21
N ALA A 162 -7.09 -2.61 -7.95
CA ALA A 162 -6.68 -2.08 -6.67
C ALA A 162 -7.87 -1.91 -5.71
N LYS A 163 -7.70 -1.14 -4.62
CA LYS A 163 -8.76 -0.94 -3.61
C LYS A 163 -9.91 -0.15 -4.22
N ILE A 164 -11.13 -0.67 -4.10
CA ILE A 164 -12.30 -0.09 -4.74
C ILE A 164 -12.85 1.09 -3.93
N ILE A 165 -12.91 2.24 -4.59
CA ILE A 165 -13.39 3.50 -4.04
C ILE A 165 -14.64 3.93 -4.83
N PRO A 166 -15.85 3.66 -4.31
CA PRO A 166 -17.09 4.10 -4.94
C PRO A 166 -17.23 5.63 -4.92
N VAL A 167 -17.60 6.22 -6.04
CA VAL A 167 -17.94 7.65 -6.18
C VAL A 167 -19.17 7.82 -7.06
N ALA A 168 -19.82 8.97 -6.98
CA ALA A 168 -20.85 9.34 -7.96
C ALA A 168 -20.60 10.76 -8.47
N LYS A 169 -20.99 10.96 -9.71
CA LYS A 169 -20.93 12.26 -10.37
C LYS A 169 -21.91 13.24 -9.73
N GLU A 170 -21.54 14.52 -9.69
CA GLU A 170 -22.41 15.62 -9.28
C GLU A 170 -23.71 15.59 -10.08
N GLY A 171 -24.85 15.68 -9.37
CA GLY A 171 -26.19 15.54 -9.96
C GLY A 171 -26.69 14.10 -10.08
N SER A 172 -25.84 13.07 -10.05
CA SER A 172 -26.28 11.66 -10.11
C SER A 172 -26.78 11.14 -8.74
N TRP A 173 -26.49 11.84 -7.64
CA TRP A 173 -26.96 11.46 -6.30
C TRP A 173 -28.50 11.41 -6.19
N SER A 174 -29.22 12.29 -6.90
CA SER A 174 -30.70 12.28 -6.92
C SER A 174 -31.30 11.08 -7.66
N GLU A 175 -30.51 10.42 -8.52
CA GLU A 175 -30.94 9.22 -9.23
C GLU A 175 -30.75 7.96 -8.35
N LEU A 176 -29.90 8.04 -7.32
CA LEU A 176 -29.76 7.03 -6.27
C LEU A 176 -30.89 7.14 -5.24
N LYS A 177 -32.15 7.09 -5.73
CA LYS A 177 -33.40 7.27 -4.96
C LYS A 177 -33.58 6.32 -3.76
N GLU A 178 -32.71 5.32 -3.63
CA GLU A 178 -32.74 4.31 -2.57
C GLU A 178 -32.02 4.77 -1.29
N LEU A 179 -31.29 5.89 -1.32
CA LEU A 179 -30.66 6.48 -0.13
C LEU A 179 -31.62 7.51 0.50
N ASP A 180 -32.19 7.16 1.66
CA ASP A 180 -33.18 7.96 2.42
C ASP A 180 -32.68 9.35 2.87
N ASP A 181 -31.38 9.65 2.72
CA ASP A 181 -30.74 10.90 3.13
C ASP A 181 -30.22 11.65 1.87
N ILE A 182 -30.92 12.71 1.47
CA ILE A 182 -30.72 13.49 0.23
C ILE A 182 -29.39 14.30 0.25
N ARG A 183 -28.57 14.14 1.29
CA ARG A 183 -27.33 14.91 1.43
C ARG A 183 -26.26 14.38 0.45
N PRO A 184 -25.57 15.29 -0.26
CA PRO A 184 -24.51 14.87 -1.16
C PRO A 184 -23.36 14.24 -0.35
N PHE A 185 -22.83 13.14 -0.84
CA PHE A 185 -21.67 12.49 -0.23
C PHE A 185 -20.38 13.04 -0.84
N ARG A 186 -19.36 13.23 0.00
CA ARG A 186 -17.99 13.49 -0.45
C ARG A 186 -17.09 12.34 -0.02
N VAL A 187 -16.35 11.80 -0.97
CA VAL A 187 -15.50 10.63 -0.76
C VAL A 187 -14.06 11.08 -0.61
N PHE A 188 -13.42 10.67 0.49
CA PHE A 188 -12.00 10.85 0.70
C PHE A 188 -11.30 9.49 0.63
N PHE A 189 -10.17 9.42 -0.05
CA PHE A 189 -9.30 8.26 -0.03
C PHE A 189 -7.87 8.66 0.32
N PHE A 190 -7.38 8.19 1.46
CA PHE A 190 -6.04 8.45 1.97
C PHE A 190 -5.19 7.18 1.85
N ASP A 191 -4.07 7.27 1.13
CA ASP A 191 -3.11 6.17 0.96
C ASP A 191 -1.73 6.74 0.64
N ASP A 192 -0.66 6.22 1.24
CA ASP A 192 0.71 6.68 1.00
C ASP A 192 1.25 6.26 -0.37
N ASN A 193 0.72 5.16 -0.93
CA ASN A 193 1.15 4.56 -2.18
C ASN A 193 0.30 5.01 -3.37
N LEU A 194 -0.43 6.10 -3.23
CA LEU A 194 -1.25 6.63 -4.33
C LEU A 194 -0.37 7.10 -5.51
N GLU A 195 -0.75 6.68 -6.71
CA GLU A 195 -0.12 7.06 -7.97
C GLU A 195 -1.12 7.82 -8.85
N PHE A 196 -0.78 9.06 -9.20
CA PHE A 196 -1.65 9.98 -9.93
C PHE A 196 -1.61 9.81 -11.46
N GLY A 197 -1.04 8.70 -11.94
CA GLY A 197 -1.17 8.29 -13.35
C GLY A 197 -2.65 8.08 -13.74
N GLY A 198 -3.47 7.65 -12.77
CA GLY A 198 -4.93 7.83 -12.80
C GLY A 198 -5.69 7.05 -13.87
N LYS A 199 -5.05 6.13 -14.59
CA LYS A 199 -5.69 5.25 -15.58
C LYS A 199 -5.99 3.90 -14.97
N GLU A 200 -6.97 3.19 -15.51
CA GLU A 200 -7.33 1.84 -15.05
C GLU A 200 -6.14 0.87 -15.17
N THR A 201 -5.37 1.01 -16.25
CA THR A 201 -4.23 0.16 -16.58
C THR A 201 -2.90 0.67 -16.05
N SER A 202 -2.84 1.88 -15.47
CA SER A 202 -1.59 2.38 -14.88
C SER A 202 -1.32 1.67 -13.55
N PRO A 203 -0.04 1.53 -13.15
CA PRO A 203 0.28 1.12 -11.79
C PRO A 203 -0.40 2.03 -10.76
N GLY A 204 -0.75 1.45 -9.61
CA GLY A 204 -1.34 2.19 -8.51
C GLY A 204 -2.29 1.39 -7.63
N ILE A 205 -2.85 2.07 -6.63
CA ILE A 205 -3.56 1.48 -5.49
C ILE A 205 -5.06 1.85 -5.44
N CYS A 206 -5.52 2.73 -6.34
CA CYS A 206 -6.88 3.30 -6.30
C CYS A 206 -7.72 2.81 -7.48
N ASN A 207 -8.80 2.10 -7.18
CA ASN A 207 -9.80 1.67 -8.14
C ASN A 207 -11.06 2.53 -7.99
N LEU A 208 -11.01 3.74 -8.54
CA LEU A 208 -12.11 4.70 -8.45
C LEU A 208 -13.25 4.27 -9.39
N ARG A 209 -14.45 4.02 -8.85
CA ARG A 209 -15.56 3.43 -9.61
C ARG A 209 -16.83 4.25 -9.48
N ASP A 210 -17.49 4.50 -10.60
CA ASP A 210 -18.77 5.18 -10.65
C ASP A 210 -19.90 4.27 -10.14
N LEU A 211 -20.66 4.73 -9.14
CA LEU A 211 -21.80 4.03 -8.57
C LEU A 211 -22.93 3.76 -9.57
N ALA A 212 -23.10 4.62 -10.57
CA ALA A 212 -24.17 4.46 -11.55
C ALA A 212 -23.85 3.33 -12.54
N THR A 213 -22.63 3.36 -13.09
CA THR A 213 -22.21 2.48 -14.20
C THR A 213 -21.34 1.30 -13.78
N GLY A 214 -20.67 1.37 -12.63
CA GLY A 214 -19.60 0.44 -12.24
C GLY A 214 -18.30 0.63 -13.03
N HIS A 215 -18.22 1.60 -13.93
CA HIS A 215 -17.03 1.85 -14.75
C HIS A 215 -15.94 2.55 -13.95
N PHE A 216 -14.69 2.37 -14.40
CA PHE A 216 -13.54 3.06 -13.83
C PHE A 216 -13.64 4.57 -14.13
N VAL A 217 -13.31 5.38 -13.15
CA VAL A 217 -13.23 6.84 -13.28
C VAL A 217 -11.76 7.21 -13.37
N GLU A 218 -11.31 7.65 -14.54
CA GLU A 218 -9.95 8.16 -14.68
C GLU A 218 -9.75 9.39 -13.81
N PHE A 219 -8.72 9.36 -12.96
CA PHE A 219 -8.42 10.41 -12.01
C PHE A 219 -7.03 10.98 -12.25
N ALA A 220 -6.54 10.98 -13.48
CA ALA A 220 -5.31 11.70 -13.84
C ALA A 220 -5.56 13.22 -13.83
N GLU A 221 -4.51 14.02 -13.63
CA GLU A 221 -4.66 15.48 -13.61
C GLU A 221 -5.24 15.98 -14.95
N GLY A 222 -6.27 16.83 -14.89
CA GLY A 222 -6.99 17.33 -16.05
C GLY A 222 -8.04 16.38 -16.63
N GLN A 223 -8.11 15.12 -16.18
CA GLN A 223 -9.20 14.21 -16.52
C GLN A 223 -10.33 14.34 -15.51
N ASN A 224 -11.58 14.27 -15.95
CA ASN A 224 -12.74 14.20 -15.05
C ASN A 224 -12.77 15.31 -13.96
N ASP A 225 -12.32 16.52 -14.32
CA ASP A 225 -12.22 17.69 -13.41
C ASP A 225 -11.28 17.47 -12.22
N PHE A 226 -10.39 16.48 -12.27
CA PHE A 226 -9.37 16.33 -11.25
C PHE A 226 -8.28 17.37 -11.41
N VAL A 227 -8.02 18.10 -10.32
CA VAL A 227 -6.89 19.01 -10.19
C VAL A 227 -5.98 18.53 -9.06
N GLN A 228 -4.68 18.77 -9.20
CA GLN A 228 -3.69 18.38 -8.22
C GLN A 228 -3.14 19.60 -7.50
N GLU A 229 -3.00 19.50 -6.17
CA GLU A 229 -2.31 20.51 -5.37
C GLU A 229 -1.53 19.88 -4.22
N ARG A 230 -0.61 20.66 -3.65
CA ARG A 230 0.17 20.27 -2.47
C ARG A 230 -0.54 20.78 -1.22
N PHE A 231 -0.71 19.91 -0.22
CA PHE A 231 -1.37 20.27 1.04
C PHE A 231 -0.35 20.54 2.16
N ALA A 232 0.63 19.66 2.32
CA ALA A 232 1.68 19.75 3.34
C ALA A 232 3.05 19.53 2.69
N ARG A 233 4.09 19.25 3.49
CA ARG A 233 5.44 19.14 2.95
C ARG A 233 5.55 17.99 1.96
N HIS A 234 4.97 16.84 2.25
CA HIS A 234 5.08 15.65 1.42
C HIS A 234 3.73 15.18 0.85
N THR A 235 2.64 15.74 1.35
CA THR A 235 1.27 15.38 0.97
C THR A 235 0.85 16.06 -0.33
N ILE A 236 0.43 15.23 -1.29
CA ILE A 236 -0.19 15.66 -2.55
C ILE A 236 -1.66 15.26 -2.51
N VAL A 237 -2.52 16.17 -2.95
CA VAL A 237 -3.96 15.96 -3.02
C VAL A 237 -4.40 16.12 -4.47
N GLN A 238 -5.21 15.19 -4.93
CA GLN A 238 -5.90 15.29 -6.20
C GLN A 238 -7.40 15.19 -5.98
N HIS A 239 -8.14 16.19 -6.42
CA HIS A 239 -9.57 16.29 -6.11
C HIS A 239 -10.39 16.71 -7.31
N SER A 240 -11.65 16.27 -7.35
CA SER A 240 -12.62 16.60 -8.40
C SER A 240 -13.92 17.10 -7.76
N LYS A 241 -14.40 18.27 -8.19
CA LYS A 241 -15.73 18.75 -7.79
C LYS A 241 -16.80 17.95 -8.51
N LEU A 242 -16.57 17.63 -9.78
CA LEU A 242 -17.46 16.81 -10.59
C LEU A 242 -17.76 15.44 -9.98
N TRP A 243 -16.81 14.80 -9.31
CA TRP A 243 -16.98 13.47 -8.70
C TRP A 243 -17.10 13.50 -7.17
N ARG A 244 -17.07 14.71 -6.57
CA ARG A 244 -17.02 14.92 -5.11
C ARG A 244 -15.99 14.00 -4.44
N ALA A 245 -14.82 13.87 -5.06
CA ALA A 245 -13.78 12.93 -4.66
C ALA A 245 -12.50 13.68 -4.31
N VAL A 246 -11.84 13.25 -3.23
CA VAL A 246 -10.57 13.79 -2.74
C VAL A 246 -9.62 12.62 -2.51
N LEU A 247 -8.62 12.48 -3.38
CA LEU A 247 -7.61 11.44 -3.32
C LEU A 247 -6.34 12.04 -2.73
N VAL A 248 -5.86 11.47 -1.64
CA VAL A 248 -4.77 12.03 -0.84
C VAL A 248 -3.63 11.04 -0.81
N LYS A 249 -2.51 11.42 -1.44
CA LYS A 249 -1.23 10.76 -1.22
C LYS A 249 -0.70 11.21 0.12
N ALA A 250 -1.12 10.51 1.16
CA ALA A 250 -0.80 10.86 2.55
C ALA A 250 0.70 10.65 2.82
N ASN A 251 1.23 11.36 3.81
CA ASN A 251 2.58 11.12 4.28
C ASN A 251 2.61 11.04 5.80
N ILE A 252 3.16 9.94 6.31
CA ILE A 252 3.21 9.70 7.75
C ILE A 252 3.98 10.77 8.51
N LEU A 253 5.02 11.38 7.92
CA LEU A 253 5.79 12.42 8.59
C LEU A 253 4.97 13.71 8.74
N ASP A 254 4.22 14.10 7.72
CA ASP A 254 3.28 15.24 7.81
C ASP A 254 2.21 14.96 8.89
N ALA A 255 1.69 13.74 8.94
CA ALA A 255 0.70 13.31 9.93
C ALA A 255 1.24 13.23 11.37
N MET A 256 2.56 13.04 11.54
CA MET A 256 3.25 13.06 12.84
C MET A 256 3.64 14.48 13.28
N GLU A 257 3.96 15.37 12.34
CA GLU A 257 4.30 16.77 12.68
C GLU A 257 3.08 17.56 13.15
N ASP A 258 1.90 17.26 12.61
CA ASP A 258 0.67 18.00 12.88
C ASP A 258 -0.47 17.08 13.36
N LYS A 259 -0.90 17.30 14.60
CA LYS A 259 -2.07 16.61 15.18
C LYS A 259 -3.37 16.93 14.43
N GLU A 260 -3.45 18.09 13.80
CA GLU A 260 -4.63 18.52 13.03
C GLU A 260 -4.55 18.08 11.56
N TYR A 261 -3.51 17.35 11.14
CA TYR A 261 -3.23 17.05 9.73
C TYR A 261 -4.44 16.54 8.93
N PHE A 262 -5.05 15.43 9.35
CA PHE A 262 -6.20 14.86 8.65
C PHE A 262 -7.45 15.75 8.78
N ALA A 263 -7.68 16.34 9.95
CA ALA A 263 -8.83 17.21 10.19
C ALA A 263 -8.78 18.47 9.32
N SER A 264 -7.62 19.11 9.23
CA SER A 264 -7.37 20.29 8.40
C SER A 264 -7.50 19.97 6.91
N LEU A 265 -7.03 18.78 6.48
CA LEU A 265 -7.19 18.35 5.09
C LEU A 265 -8.66 18.15 4.77
N ILE A 266 -9.40 17.39 5.58
CA ILE A 266 -10.82 17.18 5.37
C ILE A 266 -11.58 18.52 5.38
N ALA A 267 -11.31 19.39 6.35
CA ALA A 267 -11.94 20.71 6.46
C ALA A 267 -11.67 21.61 5.24
N LYS A 268 -10.49 21.51 4.60
CA LYS A 268 -10.16 22.28 3.39
C LYS A 268 -11.02 21.87 2.19
N PHE A 269 -11.32 20.59 2.04
CA PHE A 269 -11.98 20.06 0.84
C PHE A 269 -13.45 19.65 1.03
N ALA A 270 -13.94 19.63 2.27
CA ALA A 270 -15.35 19.37 2.58
C ALA A 270 -16.18 20.65 2.57
N GLU A 271 -17.46 20.50 2.21
CA GLU A 271 -18.48 21.53 2.34
C GLU A 271 -19.31 21.29 3.61
N PRO A 272 -19.87 22.32 4.26
CA PRO A 272 -20.65 22.16 5.49
C PRO A 272 -21.84 21.18 5.38
N SER A 273 -22.41 21.07 4.18
CA SER A 273 -23.53 20.18 3.84
C SER A 273 -23.14 18.73 3.59
N ASP A 274 -21.84 18.42 3.47
CA ASP A 274 -21.39 17.10 3.09
C ASP A 274 -21.67 16.04 4.15
N THR A 275 -22.01 14.85 3.67
CA THR A 275 -21.80 13.61 4.41
C THR A 275 -20.52 12.97 3.88
N LEU A 276 -19.55 12.71 4.77
CA LEU A 276 -18.26 12.18 4.36
C LEU A 276 -18.26 10.64 4.37
N VAL A 277 -17.62 10.07 3.37
CA VAL A 277 -17.19 8.67 3.33
C VAL A 277 -15.67 8.65 3.22
N VAL A 278 -14.99 8.28 4.30
CA VAL A 278 -13.54 8.40 4.43
C VAL A 278 -12.91 7.02 4.42
N PHE A 279 -12.19 6.71 3.34
CA PHE A 279 -11.36 5.54 3.21
C PHE A 279 -9.92 5.88 3.63
N MET A 280 -9.39 5.17 4.61
CA MET A 280 -8.05 5.36 5.16
C MET A 280 -7.24 4.07 5.04
N ASP A 281 -6.14 4.10 4.30
CA ASP A 281 -5.13 3.06 4.49
C ASP A 281 -4.51 3.15 5.88
N VAL A 282 -3.94 2.04 6.33
CA VAL A 282 -3.31 1.93 7.64
C VAL A 282 -1.80 2.22 7.55
N ASN A 283 -1.10 1.49 6.70
CA ASN A 283 0.34 1.37 6.75
C ASN A 283 0.98 2.61 6.13
N ALA A 284 1.90 3.26 6.85
CA ALA A 284 2.53 4.52 6.42
C ALA A 284 1.56 5.67 6.09
N THR A 285 0.27 5.50 6.41
CA THR A 285 -0.76 6.52 6.32
C THR A 285 -1.13 7.00 7.73
N ILE A 286 -1.57 6.10 8.61
CA ILE A 286 -1.88 6.40 10.04
C ILE A 286 -1.01 5.63 11.03
N ALA A 287 -0.39 4.53 10.60
CA ALA A 287 0.46 3.70 11.46
C ALA A 287 1.86 3.57 10.87
N CYS A 288 2.86 3.87 11.70
CA CYS A 288 4.27 3.62 11.40
C CYS A 288 4.70 2.27 11.98
N ASN A 289 4.37 1.18 11.28
CA ASN A 289 4.59 -0.19 11.76
C ASN A 289 6.02 -0.51 12.17
N ASP A 290 7.01 0.17 11.59
CA ASP A 290 8.41 -0.11 11.87
C ASP A 290 8.81 0.24 13.31
N THR A 291 8.24 1.30 13.89
CA THR A 291 8.53 1.71 15.29
C THR A 291 8.03 0.69 16.33
N VAL A 292 6.98 -0.05 15.99
CA VAL A 292 6.28 -0.99 16.89
C VAL A 292 6.94 -2.36 16.89
N GLN A 293 7.69 -2.68 15.83
CA GLN A 293 8.47 -3.91 15.73
C GLN A 293 9.79 -3.84 16.51
N GLY A 294 9.96 -2.84 17.38
CA GLY A 294 11.20 -2.62 18.12
C GLY A 294 12.37 -2.24 17.22
N LYS A 295 12.11 -1.76 16.00
CA LYS A 295 13.16 -1.16 15.17
C LYS A 295 13.54 0.18 15.77
N ASP A 296 14.82 0.51 15.65
CA ASP A 296 15.34 1.80 16.06
C ASP A 296 14.62 2.92 15.30
N LEU A 297 14.02 3.85 16.04
CA LEU A 297 13.29 5.00 15.48
C LEU A 297 14.17 5.80 14.50
N ALA A 298 15.46 5.96 14.81
CA ALA A 298 16.40 6.68 13.96
C ALA A 298 16.55 5.98 12.60
N VAL A 299 16.68 4.64 12.61
CA VAL A 299 16.79 3.82 11.40
C VAL A 299 15.54 3.94 10.53
N THR A 300 14.36 3.85 11.14
CA THR A 300 13.08 3.98 10.43
C THR A 300 12.94 5.37 9.80
N LEU A 301 13.19 6.41 10.58
CA LEU A 301 13.06 7.79 10.14
C LEU A 301 14.04 8.12 8.99
N LEU A 302 15.30 7.70 9.10
CA LEU A 302 16.28 7.87 8.03
C LEU A 302 15.86 7.12 6.76
N GLY A 303 15.32 5.91 6.91
CA GLY A 303 14.76 5.13 5.82
C GLY A 303 13.63 5.88 5.09
N THR A 304 12.71 6.48 5.83
CA THR A 304 11.61 7.28 5.28
C THR A 304 12.10 8.58 4.65
N MET A 305 12.99 9.32 5.32
CA MET A 305 13.55 10.56 4.77
C MET A 305 14.31 10.30 3.46
N PHE A 306 15.14 9.26 3.39
CA PHE A 306 15.91 8.91 2.18
C PHE A 306 15.02 8.42 1.03
N GLU A 307 13.83 7.90 1.33
CA GLU A 307 12.82 7.58 0.32
C GLU A 307 12.16 8.82 -0.26
N LEU A 308 11.98 9.85 0.57
CA LEU A 308 11.36 11.12 0.18
C LEU A 308 12.38 12.13 -0.37
N MET A 309 13.68 11.85 -0.30
CA MET A 309 14.74 12.68 -0.85
C MET A 309 15.26 12.10 -2.16
N GLU A 310 15.45 12.95 -3.16
CA GLU A 310 15.97 12.60 -4.47
C GLU A 310 17.26 13.35 -4.80
N LEU A 311 18.16 12.67 -5.49
CA LEU A 311 19.33 13.27 -6.11
C LEU A 311 19.01 13.65 -7.55
N ARG A 312 19.21 14.93 -7.88
CA ARG A 312 19.23 15.43 -9.26
C ARG A 312 20.69 15.58 -9.71
N PRO A 313 21.19 14.70 -10.60
CA PRO A 313 22.60 14.64 -10.95
C PRO A 313 23.05 15.90 -11.71
N LYS A 314 24.25 16.41 -11.41
CA LYS A 314 24.82 17.61 -12.06
C LYS A 314 26.35 17.51 -12.15
N PRO A 315 26.92 17.12 -13.30
CA PRO A 315 26.26 16.74 -14.57
C PRO A 315 25.55 15.36 -14.49
N PRO A 316 24.63 15.05 -15.43
CA PRO A 316 24.08 13.70 -15.55
C PRO A 316 25.14 12.69 -16.02
N GLY A 317 24.98 11.42 -15.65
CA GLY A 317 25.80 10.32 -16.14
C GLY A 317 27.15 10.20 -15.44
N PHE A 318 27.15 10.09 -14.11
CA PHE A 318 28.36 9.87 -13.32
C PHE A 318 28.34 8.51 -12.62
N SER A 319 29.52 8.01 -12.25
CA SER A 319 29.64 6.82 -11.41
C SER A 319 29.72 7.20 -9.93
N LEU A 320 28.87 6.59 -9.11
CA LEU A 320 28.82 6.78 -7.66
C LEU A 320 29.39 5.54 -6.97
N LYS A 321 30.37 5.73 -6.08
CA LYS A 321 30.98 4.66 -5.28
C LYS A 321 31.23 5.15 -3.85
N TRP A 322 30.72 4.42 -2.86
CA TRP A 322 30.77 4.84 -1.46
C TRP A 322 31.08 3.66 -0.52
N ALA A 323 32.00 3.87 0.44
CA ALA A 323 32.35 2.96 1.54
C ALA A 323 32.53 1.47 1.19
N GLY A 324 33.03 1.17 -0.01
CA GLY A 324 33.24 -0.21 -0.47
C GLY A 324 32.00 -0.93 -1.00
N LEU A 325 30.86 -0.24 -1.10
CA LEU A 325 29.68 -0.74 -1.81
C LEU A 325 29.91 -0.78 -3.33
N ASN A 326 29.01 -1.46 -4.04
CA ASN A 326 29.06 -1.54 -5.50
C ASN A 326 28.97 -0.14 -6.12
N GLU A 327 29.75 0.06 -7.18
CA GLU A 327 29.66 1.27 -7.98
C GLU A 327 28.41 1.22 -8.86
N ILE A 328 27.68 2.34 -8.92
CA ILE A 328 26.47 2.46 -9.74
C ILE A 328 26.59 3.65 -10.70
N HIS A 329 25.93 3.55 -11.86
CA HIS A 329 25.85 4.66 -12.79
C HIS A 329 24.55 5.44 -12.59
N VAL A 330 24.65 6.77 -12.43
CA VAL A 330 23.52 7.66 -12.13
C VAL A 330 23.32 8.64 -13.28
N GLU A 331 22.34 8.33 -14.12
CA GLU A 331 21.97 9.17 -15.28
C GLU A 331 20.75 10.06 -15.01
N LYS A 332 19.83 9.56 -14.19
CA LYS A 332 18.50 10.14 -13.96
C LYS A 332 18.28 10.40 -12.48
N VAL A 333 17.24 11.18 -12.19
CA VAL A 333 16.78 11.43 -10.82
C VAL A 333 16.45 10.09 -10.15
N LYS A 334 16.98 9.90 -8.94
CA LYS A 334 16.73 8.72 -8.11
C LYS A 334 16.58 9.13 -6.65
N THR A 335 15.72 8.44 -5.91
CA THR A 335 15.66 8.63 -4.45
C THR A 335 16.95 8.16 -3.80
N LEU A 336 17.34 8.75 -2.66
CA LEU A 336 18.55 8.33 -1.97
C LEU A 336 18.47 6.87 -1.54
N LYS A 337 17.28 6.40 -1.12
CA LYS A 337 17.04 5.00 -0.82
C LYS A 337 17.19 4.08 -2.04
N ALA A 338 16.77 4.51 -3.23
CA ALA A 338 16.97 3.75 -4.46
C ALA A 338 18.45 3.62 -4.82
N LEU A 339 19.24 4.70 -4.65
CA LEU A 339 20.70 4.62 -4.84
C LEU A 339 21.33 3.57 -3.93
N ILE A 340 20.93 3.54 -2.65
CA ILE A 340 21.44 2.53 -1.71
C ILE A 340 21.01 1.12 -2.12
N LYS A 341 19.75 0.91 -2.50
CA LYS A 341 19.28 -0.39 -2.99
C LYS A 341 20.11 -0.88 -4.19
N ASP A 342 20.42 0.01 -5.14
CA ASP A 342 21.23 -0.34 -6.31
C ASP A 342 22.68 -0.70 -5.90
N MET A 343 23.28 0.07 -4.99
CA MET A 343 24.64 -0.18 -4.49
C MET A 343 24.76 -1.46 -3.64
N THR A 344 23.63 -1.96 -3.10
CA THR A 344 23.56 -3.14 -2.24
C THR A 344 22.69 -4.26 -2.81
N ALA A 345 22.45 -4.30 -4.13
CA ALA A 345 21.43 -5.16 -4.75
C ALA A 345 21.47 -6.64 -4.30
N ASP A 346 22.69 -7.17 -4.04
CA ASP A 346 22.93 -8.54 -3.60
C ASP A 346 23.48 -8.67 -2.16
N ASP A 347 23.61 -7.55 -1.43
CA ASP A 347 24.18 -7.52 -0.08
C ASP A 347 23.16 -6.98 0.94
N HIS A 348 22.30 -7.88 1.42
CA HIS A 348 21.31 -7.56 2.45
C HIS A 348 21.97 -7.09 3.76
N GLU A 349 23.15 -7.60 4.09
CA GLU A 349 23.83 -7.24 5.33
C GLU A 349 24.34 -5.80 5.26
N ALA A 350 24.97 -5.42 4.14
CA ALA A 350 25.36 -4.04 3.87
C ALA A 350 24.15 -3.10 3.87
N TYR A 351 23.05 -3.47 3.20
CA TYR A 351 21.82 -2.67 3.22
C TYR A 351 21.30 -2.45 4.64
N THR A 352 21.35 -3.48 5.49
CA THR A 352 20.88 -3.39 6.88
C THR A 352 21.81 -2.51 7.72
N LYS A 353 23.13 -2.62 7.54
CA LYS A 353 24.13 -1.82 8.25
C LYS A 353 24.20 -0.36 7.78
N PHE A 354 23.73 -0.07 6.56
CA PHE A 354 23.73 1.28 6.01
C PHE A 354 22.97 2.28 6.88
N TRP A 355 21.83 1.88 7.44
CA TRP A 355 20.89 2.80 8.12
C TRP A 355 21.35 3.35 9.47
N ARG A 356 22.62 3.14 9.83
CA ARG A 356 23.23 3.85 10.97
C ARG A 356 23.35 5.32 10.64
N GLU A 357 23.02 6.18 11.59
CA GLU A 357 23.00 7.63 11.41
C GLU A 357 24.30 8.19 10.77
N GLY A 358 25.47 7.79 11.28
CA GLY A 358 26.75 8.25 10.75
C GLY A 358 27.00 7.85 9.28
N ASN A 359 26.51 6.69 8.86
CA ASN A 359 26.60 6.22 7.48
C ASN A 359 25.68 7.05 6.57
N CYS A 360 24.44 7.32 7.01
CA CYS A 360 23.50 8.14 6.26
C CYS A 360 24.05 9.56 6.03
N TRP A 361 24.63 10.20 7.06
CA TRP A 361 25.22 11.53 6.93
C TRP A 361 26.47 11.55 6.05
N SER A 362 27.34 10.55 6.19
CA SER A 362 28.52 10.42 5.32
C SER A 362 28.11 10.21 3.86
N PHE A 363 27.12 9.35 3.59
CA PHE A 363 26.61 9.11 2.26
C PHE A 363 25.94 10.35 1.66
N LEU A 364 25.08 11.04 2.41
CA LEU A 364 24.43 12.26 1.96
C LEU A 364 25.46 13.34 1.62
N SER A 365 26.47 13.53 2.48
CA SER A 365 27.58 14.46 2.21
C SER A 365 28.34 14.10 0.94
N HIS A 366 28.49 12.82 0.62
CA HIS A 366 29.15 12.35 -0.59
C HIS A 366 28.27 12.59 -1.82
N VAL A 367 26.99 12.23 -1.76
CA VAL A 367 26.02 12.42 -2.85
C VAL A 367 25.85 13.89 -3.24
N LEU A 368 25.85 14.80 -2.26
CA LEU A 368 25.77 16.25 -2.49
C LEU A 368 26.94 16.80 -3.32
N GLN A 369 28.05 16.06 -3.50
CA GLN A 369 29.17 16.45 -4.36
C GLN A 369 28.86 16.21 -5.85
N HIS A 370 27.85 15.41 -6.16
CA HIS A 370 27.53 14.95 -7.52
C HIS A 370 26.22 15.52 -8.06
N GLY A 371 25.52 16.35 -7.28
CA GLY A 371 24.25 16.92 -7.69
C GLY A 371 23.53 17.63 -6.56
N GLU A 372 22.27 17.95 -6.82
CA GLU A 372 21.41 18.64 -5.87
C GLU A 372 20.45 17.63 -5.25
N VAL A 373 20.41 17.58 -3.92
CA VAL A 373 19.44 16.76 -3.20
C VAL A 373 18.23 17.61 -2.83
N ARG A 374 17.03 17.10 -3.08
CA ARG A 374 15.76 17.79 -2.80
C ARG A 374 14.74 16.80 -2.24
N TRP A 375 13.65 17.29 -1.66
CA TRP A 375 12.47 16.44 -1.48
C TRP A 375 11.86 16.08 -2.83
N VAL A 376 11.30 14.88 -2.98
CA VAL A 376 10.60 14.43 -4.20
C VAL A 376 9.49 15.41 -4.60
N THR A 377 8.79 16.00 -3.63
CA THR A 377 7.73 17.01 -3.82
C THR A 377 8.24 18.46 -3.77
N GLY A 378 9.54 18.66 -3.53
CA GLY A 378 10.15 19.97 -3.28
C GLY A 378 10.89 20.52 -4.50
N THR A 379 10.90 21.84 -4.62
CA THR A 379 11.70 22.55 -5.64
C THR A 379 13.06 22.97 -5.10
N GLU A 380 13.20 23.11 -3.78
CA GLU A 380 14.38 23.68 -3.13
C GLU A 380 15.45 22.62 -2.84
N PRO A 381 16.75 22.94 -3.10
CA PRO A 381 17.85 22.08 -2.71
C PRO A 381 18.06 22.09 -1.20
N MET A 382 18.49 20.96 -0.66
CA MET A 382 18.76 20.74 0.76
C MET A 382 20.26 20.66 1.01
N THR A 383 20.71 21.36 2.05
CA THR A 383 22.06 21.18 2.60
C THR A 383 22.08 20.03 3.60
N LEU A 384 23.27 19.48 3.88
CA LEU A 384 23.44 18.43 4.89
C LEU A 384 22.91 18.87 6.25
N GLU A 385 23.19 20.12 6.64
CA GLU A 385 22.77 20.73 7.89
C GLU A 385 21.24 20.80 7.99
N ALA A 386 20.57 21.27 6.93
CA ALA A 386 19.11 21.33 6.89
C ALA A 386 18.47 19.95 7.08
N VAL A 387 19.07 18.89 6.53
CA VAL A 387 18.58 17.51 6.69
C VAL A 387 18.76 17.03 8.12
N LYS A 388 19.93 17.28 8.72
CA LYS A 388 20.23 16.91 10.11
C LYS A 388 19.33 17.64 11.10
N ASP A 389 19.08 18.91 10.87
CA ASP A 389 18.20 19.72 11.72
C ASP A 389 16.77 19.18 11.65
N LEU A 390 16.29 18.82 10.45
CA LEU A 390 14.98 18.21 10.30
C LEU A 390 14.89 16.83 10.94
N PHE A 391 15.89 15.97 10.74
CA PHE A 391 15.96 14.67 11.41
C PHE A 391 15.92 14.82 12.93
N SER A 392 16.69 15.76 13.48
CA SER A 392 16.70 16.07 14.91
C SER A 392 15.35 16.61 15.39
N SER A 393 14.64 17.37 14.56
CA SER A 393 13.27 17.80 14.83
C SER A 393 12.33 16.61 14.94
N TYR A 394 12.30 15.74 13.93
CA TYR A 394 11.47 14.53 13.93
C TYR A 394 11.80 13.59 15.10
N MET A 395 13.07 13.37 15.42
CA MET A 395 13.48 12.54 16.56
C MET A 395 12.94 13.06 17.90
N ARG A 396 12.71 14.37 18.02
CA ARG A 396 12.09 14.98 19.21
C ARG A 396 10.57 14.90 19.19
N THR A 397 9.94 15.06 18.03
CA THR A 397 8.47 15.15 17.92
C THR A 397 7.80 13.79 17.84
N VAL A 398 8.35 12.85 17.05
CA VAL A 398 7.73 11.55 16.74
C VAL A 398 7.33 10.75 17.99
N PRO A 399 8.16 10.62 19.04
CA PRO A 399 7.78 9.87 20.24
C PRO A 399 6.52 10.40 20.94
N SER A 400 6.20 11.68 20.78
CA SER A 400 4.98 12.30 21.31
C SER A 400 3.84 12.37 20.29
N ALA A 401 4.11 12.08 19.02
CA ALA A 401 3.16 12.17 17.91
C ALA A 401 2.44 10.86 17.63
N VAL A 402 2.93 9.74 18.16
CA VAL A 402 2.31 8.42 18.04
C VAL A 402 1.99 7.82 19.40
N ASP A 403 1.05 6.89 19.43
CA ASP A 403 0.81 6.04 20.60
C ASP A 403 1.85 4.91 20.72
N LYS A 404 1.69 4.06 21.74
CA LYS A 404 2.54 2.87 21.98
C LYS A 404 2.51 1.87 20.82
N ASP A 405 1.45 1.92 20.00
CA ASP A 405 1.22 1.07 18.85
C ASP A 405 1.61 1.79 17.54
N GLY A 406 2.33 2.91 17.61
CA GLY A 406 2.87 3.63 16.46
C GLY A 406 1.79 4.27 15.58
N ILE A 407 0.59 4.48 16.11
CA ILE A 407 -0.54 5.11 15.43
C ILE A 407 -0.50 6.61 15.70
N THR A 408 -0.66 7.44 14.67
CA THR A 408 -0.53 8.89 14.81
C THR A 408 -1.66 9.49 15.65
N ASN A 409 -1.32 10.50 16.46
CA ASN A 409 -2.29 11.29 17.21
C ASN A 409 -3.25 12.05 16.30
N SER A 410 -2.86 12.34 15.07
CA SER A 410 -3.72 12.97 14.06
C SER A 410 -4.87 12.07 13.63
N TRP A 411 -4.68 10.75 13.57
CA TRP A 411 -5.75 9.80 13.33
C TRP A 411 -6.78 9.82 14.47
N PHE A 412 -6.31 9.68 15.72
CA PHE A 412 -7.21 9.71 16.87
C PHE A 412 -7.96 11.03 16.98
N HIS A 413 -7.28 12.15 16.70
CA HIS A 413 -7.90 13.47 16.69
C HIS A 413 -9.03 13.54 15.65
N VAL A 414 -8.76 13.22 14.38
CA VAL A 414 -9.78 13.35 13.32
C VAL A 414 -10.93 12.38 13.55
N TYR A 415 -10.65 11.16 13.98
CA TYR A 415 -11.69 10.17 14.23
C TYR A 415 -12.62 10.63 15.36
N ALA A 416 -12.07 11.04 16.51
CA ALA A 416 -12.86 11.40 17.69
C ALA A 416 -13.63 12.72 17.50
N ASN A 417 -13.03 13.72 16.88
CA ASN A 417 -13.61 15.07 16.83
C ASN A 417 -14.45 15.34 15.58
N MET A 418 -14.22 14.60 14.50
CA MET A 418 -14.86 14.88 13.21
C MET A 418 -15.67 13.68 12.68
N LEU A 419 -15.14 12.45 12.77
CA LEU A 419 -15.70 11.34 11.99
C LEU A 419 -16.71 10.46 12.74
N LYS A 420 -16.38 10.00 13.95
CA LYS A 420 -17.02 8.88 14.68
C LYS A 420 -18.55 8.89 14.73
N ASP A 421 -19.19 10.06 14.81
CA ASP A 421 -20.63 10.17 15.06
C ASP A 421 -21.43 10.66 13.84
N ARG A 422 -20.76 11.20 12.82
CA ARG A 422 -21.42 11.90 11.70
C ARG A 422 -21.14 11.27 10.34
N HIS A 423 -20.01 10.58 10.19
CA HIS A 423 -19.46 10.21 8.89
C HIS A 423 -19.08 8.75 8.84
N ALA A 424 -19.07 8.18 7.63
CA ALA A 424 -18.60 6.82 7.42
C ALA A 424 -17.07 6.82 7.39
N THR A 425 -16.45 5.96 8.21
CA THR A 425 -14.99 5.83 8.28
C THR A 425 -14.60 4.38 8.07
N ILE A 426 -13.77 4.13 7.06
CA ILE A 426 -13.39 2.80 6.60
C ILE A 426 -11.86 2.70 6.62
N LEU A 427 -11.32 1.79 7.44
CA LEU A 427 -9.93 1.35 7.29
C LEU A 427 -9.86 0.44 6.07
N ASN A 428 -9.23 0.91 5.00
CA ASN A 428 -9.20 0.27 3.69
C ASN A 428 -7.78 -0.21 3.35
N SER A 429 -7.55 -1.51 3.49
CA SER A 429 -6.20 -2.09 3.47
C SER A 429 -6.13 -3.33 2.58
N PHE A 430 -4.93 -3.62 2.07
CA PHE A 430 -4.59 -4.96 1.55
C PHE A 430 -4.01 -5.88 2.62
N GLY A 431 -3.47 -5.30 3.69
CA GLY A 431 -2.86 -6.02 4.80
C GLY A 431 -3.84 -6.29 5.94
N VAL A 432 -3.50 -7.30 6.74
CA VAL A 432 -4.25 -7.74 7.93
C VAL A 432 -3.92 -6.91 9.18
N ASP A 433 -3.13 -5.85 9.04
CA ASP A 433 -2.66 -5.04 10.18
C ASP A 433 -3.74 -4.04 10.69
N THR A 434 -4.94 -4.07 10.13
CA THR A 434 -6.07 -3.18 10.47
C THR A 434 -6.60 -3.41 11.88
N ARG A 435 -6.51 -4.63 12.42
CA ARG A 435 -7.00 -4.94 13.77
C ARG A 435 -6.31 -4.12 14.85
N LYS A 436 -4.98 -3.90 14.74
CA LYS A 436 -4.25 -3.12 15.74
C LYS A 436 -4.81 -1.69 15.85
N VAL A 437 -5.02 -1.04 14.70
CA VAL A 437 -5.64 0.29 14.65
C VAL A 437 -7.07 0.25 15.17
N THR A 438 -7.83 -0.77 14.77
CA THR A 438 -9.22 -0.95 15.22
C THR A 438 -9.31 -0.99 16.74
N MET A 439 -8.53 -1.87 17.37
CA MET A 439 -8.50 -2.04 18.83
C MET A 439 -7.99 -0.80 19.59
N ALA A 440 -7.11 -0.01 18.97
CA ALA A 440 -6.66 1.25 19.56
C ALA A 440 -7.70 2.38 19.40
N THR A 441 -8.57 2.29 18.38
CA THR A 441 -9.51 3.36 18.00
C THR A 441 -10.88 3.21 18.67
N VAL A 442 -11.40 1.99 18.79
CA VAL A 442 -12.74 1.72 19.35
C VAL A 442 -12.67 0.95 20.65
N SER A 443 -13.66 1.16 21.52
CA SER A 443 -13.77 0.46 22.81
C SER A 443 -14.29 -0.97 22.69
N ASP A 444 -15.12 -1.24 21.68
CA ASP A 444 -15.67 -2.56 21.40
C ASP A 444 -15.46 -2.91 19.93
N GLU A 445 -14.71 -3.98 19.69
CA GLU A 445 -14.40 -4.47 18.35
C GLU A 445 -15.64 -5.06 17.65
N MET A 446 -16.65 -5.52 18.43
CA MET A 446 -17.88 -6.11 17.89
C MET A 446 -18.79 -5.08 17.20
N ASP A 447 -18.54 -3.79 17.43
CA ASP A 447 -19.21 -2.68 16.78
C ASP A 447 -18.66 -2.36 15.38
N VAL A 448 -17.55 -3.00 15.01
CA VAL A 448 -16.83 -2.74 13.76
C VAL A 448 -17.31 -3.69 12.67
N LEU A 449 -17.76 -3.12 11.55
CA LEU A 449 -18.14 -3.91 10.39
C LEU A 449 -16.88 -4.32 9.63
N HIS A 450 -16.70 -5.63 9.42
CA HIS A 450 -15.60 -6.18 8.64
C HIS A 450 -16.10 -6.70 7.29
N ILE A 451 -15.54 -6.18 6.21
CA ILE A 451 -15.81 -6.56 4.84
C ILE A 451 -14.51 -7.11 4.21
N ALA A 452 -14.60 -8.29 3.60
CA ALA A 452 -13.55 -8.86 2.77
C ALA A 452 -13.98 -8.81 1.31
N ILE A 453 -13.13 -8.24 0.44
CA ILE A 453 -13.41 -8.16 -0.99
C ILE A 453 -12.84 -9.40 -1.66
N ASN A 454 -13.70 -10.14 -2.37
CA ASN A 454 -13.34 -11.32 -3.14
C ASN A 454 -12.52 -12.33 -2.33
N HIS A 455 -12.97 -12.66 -1.11
CA HIS A 455 -12.24 -13.55 -0.19
C HIS A 455 -11.89 -14.90 -0.84
N ASP A 456 -12.76 -15.42 -1.70
CA ASP A 456 -12.53 -16.69 -2.42
C ASP A 456 -11.36 -16.64 -3.41
N MET A 457 -10.86 -15.44 -3.74
CA MET A 457 -9.68 -15.24 -4.60
C MET A 457 -8.38 -15.06 -3.82
N TRP A 458 -8.44 -15.07 -2.48
CA TRP A 458 -7.26 -14.88 -1.65
C TRP A 458 -6.39 -16.14 -1.67
N ASP A 459 -5.08 -15.95 -1.54
CA ASP A 459 -4.19 -17.10 -1.37
C ASP A 459 -4.27 -17.66 0.06
N GLU A 460 -3.91 -18.94 0.25
CA GLU A 460 -4.01 -19.63 1.54
C GLU A 460 -3.27 -18.88 2.66
N ARG A 461 -2.16 -18.21 2.32
CA ARG A 461 -1.36 -17.43 3.26
C ARG A 461 -2.13 -16.21 3.75
N ASP A 462 -2.78 -15.48 2.85
CA ASP A 462 -3.56 -14.29 3.18
C ASP A 462 -4.82 -14.66 3.99
N VAL A 463 -5.52 -15.73 3.61
CA VAL A 463 -6.67 -16.28 4.39
C VAL A 463 -6.24 -16.66 5.81
N LYS A 464 -5.13 -17.39 5.93
CA LYS A 464 -4.62 -17.80 7.25
C LYS A 464 -4.26 -16.58 8.10
N LYS A 465 -3.47 -15.65 7.57
CA LYS A 465 -3.07 -14.42 8.29
C LYS A 465 -4.27 -13.59 8.73
N TYR A 466 -5.28 -13.49 7.88
CA TYR A 466 -6.50 -12.75 8.18
C TYR A 466 -7.31 -13.43 9.29
N SER A 467 -7.40 -14.76 9.28
CA SER A 467 -8.07 -15.52 10.34
C SER A 467 -7.31 -15.47 11.66
N ASP A 468 -5.99 -15.62 11.62
CA ASP A 468 -5.09 -15.55 12.79
C ASP A 468 -5.22 -14.21 13.51
N GLN A 469 -5.58 -13.13 12.82
CA GLN A 469 -5.75 -11.82 13.46
C GLN A 469 -6.93 -11.82 14.44
N PHE A 470 -7.90 -12.73 14.33
CA PHE A 470 -9.09 -12.76 15.19
C PHE A 470 -9.03 -13.80 16.31
N GLN A 471 -7.95 -14.59 16.35
CA GLN A 471 -7.60 -15.49 17.45
C GLN A 471 -6.87 -14.71 18.54
#